data_AF-A0A7D9J925-F1
#
_entry.id   AF-A0A7D9J925-F1
#
_cell.length_a   1.000
_cell.length_b   1.000
_cell.length_c   1.000
_cell.angle_alpha   90.00
_cell.angle_beta   90.00
_cell.angle_gamma   90.00
#
_symmetry.space_group_name_H-M   'P 1'
#
loop_
_entity.id
_entity.type
_entity.pdbx_description
1 polymer ?
#
loop_
_entity_poly.entity_id
_entity_poly.type
_entity_poly.pdbx_seq_one_letter_code
_entity_poly.pdbx_strand_id
1 'polypeptide(L)'
;MTAGVPQGSIFGTLLFNMFMNDLAYVVNQSELSAYADDTQIFHADQDPAKVQETINSDLANVDKWYAENGMKRNYTKYQAIVMEKSAETKPEFSCENTVIKNSDVLELLGVTVNEKLKFGMHVNKVCRKVSQQVAVLKRMRNMLPFETRLSTYTSAQRDPAPLGQDLAKAGLRCASGK
;
A
#
# COMPACT_ATOMS: atom_id res chain seq x y z
N MET A 1 -25.80 -9.79 13.93
CA MET A 1 -24.83 -9.12 14.82
C MET A 1 -24.27 -7.93 14.06
N THR A 2 -24.35 -6.73 14.60
CA THR A 2 -23.89 -5.49 13.96
C THR A 2 -22.39 -5.35 14.22
N ALA A 3 -21.56 -6.01 13.40
CA ALA A 3 -20.12 -5.86 13.46
C ALA A 3 -19.72 -4.63 12.63
N GLY A 4 -19.11 -3.63 13.27
CA GLY A 4 -18.69 -2.43 12.59
C GLY A 4 -18.43 -1.28 13.54
N VAL A 5 -17.49 -0.44 13.16
CA VAL A 5 -17.17 0.80 13.85
C VAL A 5 -17.83 1.95 13.10
N PRO A 6 -18.54 2.87 13.79
CA PRO A 6 -19.11 4.05 13.14
C PRO A 6 -18.02 4.89 12.46
N GLN A 7 -18.17 5.13 11.15
CA GLN A 7 -17.26 6.02 10.42
C GLN A 7 -17.34 7.44 11.00
N GLY A 8 -16.18 8.04 11.27
CA GLY A 8 -16.08 9.38 11.89
C GLY A 8 -15.89 9.36 13.41
N SER A 9 -15.89 8.19 14.05
CA SER A 9 -15.48 8.05 15.45
C SER A 9 -13.96 8.09 15.58
N ILE A 10 -13.43 8.98 16.43
CA ILE A 10 -12.00 9.04 16.79
C ILE A 10 -11.55 7.71 17.41
N PHE A 11 -12.39 7.13 18.27
CA PHE A 11 -12.12 5.82 18.88
C PHE A 11 -12.15 4.69 17.87
N GLY A 12 -12.86 4.89 16.76
CA GLY A 12 -13.02 3.86 15.75
C GLY A 12 -11.71 3.43 15.11
N THR A 13 -10.91 4.39 14.67
CA THR A 13 -9.57 4.13 14.12
C THR A 13 -8.63 3.53 15.16
N LEU A 14 -8.70 4.00 16.41
CA LEU A 14 -7.88 3.48 17.49
C LEU A 14 -8.20 2.00 17.80
N LEU A 15 -9.49 1.67 17.93
CA LEU A 15 -9.95 0.29 18.17
C LEU A 15 -9.58 -0.63 17.02
N PHE A 16 -9.71 -0.17 15.77
CA PHE A 16 -9.29 -0.93 14.60
C PHE A 16 -7.78 -1.21 14.61
N ASN A 17 -6.95 -0.22 14.93
CA ASN A 17 -5.50 -0.41 15.02
C ASN A 17 -5.12 -1.39 16.14
N MET A 18 -5.76 -1.30 17.31
CA MET A 18 -5.54 -2.25 18.41
C MET A 18 -5.95 -3.68 18.01
N PHE A 19 -7.07 -3.83 17.31
CA PHE A 19 -7.54 -5.12 16.83
C PHE A 19 -6.61 -5.74 15.77
N MET A 20 -6.12 -4.93 14.84
CA MET A 20 -5.20 -5.39 13.80
C MET A 20 -3.78 -5.67 14.32
N ASN A 21 -3.43 -5.20 15.52
CA ASN A 21 -2.09 -5.36 16.08
C ASN A 21 -1.69 -6.84 16.24
N ASP A 22 -2.67 -7.72 16.51
CA ASP A 22 -2.43 -9.15 16.69
C ASP A 22 -1.98 -9.84 15.40
N LEU A 23 -2.29 -9.27 14.23
CA LEU A 23 -1.88 -9.79 12.93
C LEU A 23 -0.35 -9.91 12.80
N ALA A 24 0.40 -9.01 13.45
CA ALA A 24 1.87 -9.03 13.42
C ALA A 24 2.46 -10.30 14.05
N TYR A 25 1.76 -10.95 14.98
CA TYR A 25 2.22 -12.18 15.63
C TYR A 25 1.89 -13.44 14.82
N VAL A 26 1.09 -13.32 13.76
CA VAL A 26 0.71 -14.43 12.88
C VAL A 26 1.73 -14.64 11.75
N VAL A 27 2.42 -13.57 11.39
CA VAL A 27 3.48 -13.57 10.38
C VAL A 27 4.78 -14.00 11.04
N ASN A 28 5.32 -15.15 10.65
CA ASN A 28 6.43 -15.79 11.37
C ASN A 28 7.79 -15.60 10.70
N GLN A 29 7.82 -15.57 9.36
CA GLN A 29 9.07 -15.64 8.60
C GLN A 29 9.32 -14.39 7.75
N SER A 30 8.26 -13.70 7.37
CA SER A 30 8.28 -12.43 6.65
C SER A 30 8.07 -11.24 7.60
N GLU A 31 8.26 -10.03 7.07
CA GLU A 31 8.00 -8.79 7.80
C GLU A 31 6.63 -8.23 7.41
N LEU A 32 5.89 -7.74 8.40
CA LEU A 32 4.60 -7.09 8.22
C LEU A 32 4.72 -5.59 8.50
N SER A 33 4.28 -4.77 7.55
CA SER A 33 4.04 -3.33 7.75
C SER A 33 2.55 -3.05 7.61
N ALA A 34 1.95 -2.37 8.58
CA ALA A 34 0.53 -2.06 8.60
C ALA A 34 0.32 -0.56 8.79
N TYR A 35 -0.55 0.03 7.97
CA TYR A 35 -0.98 1.41 8.09
C TYR A 35 -2.50 1.49 7.87
N ALA A 36 -3.25 1.73 8.95
CA ALA A 36 -4.70 1.60 8.95
C ALA A 36 -5.12 0.25 8.33
N ASP A 37 -5.98 0.25 7.31
CA ASP A 37 -6.49 -0.94 6.62
C ASP A 37 -5.56 -1.48 5.52
N ASP A 38 -4.45 -0.79 5.21
CA ASP A 38 -3.43 -1.25 4.28
C ASP A 38 -2.36 -2.06 5.03
N THR A 39 -2.20 -3.33 4.67
CA THR A 39 -1.14 -4.19 5.19
C THR A 39 -0.20 -4.64 4.09
N GLN A 40 1.07 -4.80 4.42
CA GLN A 40 2.12 -5.16 3.49
C GLN A 40 2.97 -6.26 4.11
N ILE A 41 3.16 -7.35 3.38
CA ILE A 41 4.01 -8.46 3.78
C ILE A 41 5.20 -8.48 2.85
N PHE A 42 6.41 -8.55 3.39
CA PHE A 42 7.61 -8.53 2.57
C PHE A 42 8.70 -9.43 3.10
N HIS A 43 9.46 -10.02 2.18
CA HIS A 43 10.54 -10.95 2.49
C HIS A 43 11.65 -10.82 1.45
N ALA A 44 12.88 -11.16 1.83
CA ALA A 44 14.02 -11.14 0.94
C ALA A 44 14.92 -12.35 1.21
N ASP A 45 15.18 -13.11 0.16
CA ASP A 45 16.12 -14.23 0.15
C ASP A 45 16.89 -14.20 -1.18
N GLN A 46 18.02 -14.90 -1.24
CA GLN A 46 18.77 -15.10 -2.49
C GLN A 46 18.10 -16.14 -3.39
N ASP A 47 17.28 -17.03 -2.83
CA ASP A 47 16.55 -18.06 -3.53
C ASP A 47 15.07 -17.65 -3.74
N PRO A 48 14.64 -17.39 -4.98
CA PRO A 48 13.25 -17.03 -5.28
C PRO A 48 12.23 -18.08 -4.83
N ALA A 49 12.61 -19.37 -4.81
CA ALA A 49 11.73 -20.44 -4.35
C ALA A 49 11.45 -20.33 -2.85
N LYS A 50 12.47 -19.94 -2.05
CA LYS A 50 12.29 -19.68 -0.62
C LYS A 50 11.44 -18.44 -0.36
N VAL A 51 11.58 -17.39 -1.17
CA VAL A 51 10.70 -16.21 -1.08
C VAL A 51 9.25 -16.62 -1.33
N GLN A 52 9.01 -17.43 -2.36
CA GLN A 52 7.68 -17.95 -2.67
C GLN A 52 7.11 -18.78 -1.52
N GLU A 53 7.87 -19.77 -1.04
CA GLU A 53 7.46 -20.66 0.04
C GLU A 53 7.14 -19.87 1.32
N THR A 54 8.05 -18.97 1.71
CA THR A 54 7.94 -18.15 2.92
C THR A 54 6.71 -17.25 2.88
N ILE A 55 6.53 -16.49 1.79
CA ILE A 55 5.39 -15.58 1.66
C ILE A 55 4.09 -16.37 1.59
N ASN A 56 4.01 -17.47 0.85
CA ASN A 56 2.78 -18.28 0.76
C ASN A 56 2.42 -18.96 2.09
N SER A 57 3.42 -19.39 2.86
CA SER A 57 3.24 -19.93 4.21
C SER A 57 2.64 -18.88 5.16
N ASP A 58 3.23 -17.68 5.19
CA ASP A 58 2.70 -16.60 6.03
C ASP A 58 1.34 -16.08 5.53
N LEU A 59 1.10 -16.06 4.22
CA LEU A 59 -0.22 -15.75 3.66
C LEU A 59 -1.27 -16.75 4.12
N ALA A 60 -0.97 -18.05 4.22
CA ALA A 60 -1.91 -19.04 4.74
C ALA A 60 -2.25 -18.80 6.22
N ASN A 61 -1.26 -18.41 7.03
CA ASN A 61 -1.47 -18.06 8.44
C ASN A 61 -2.32 -16.81 8.58
N VAL A 62 -2.00 -15.78 7.81
CA VAL A 62 -2.78 -14.55 7.70
C VAL A 62 -4.20 -14.88 7.23
N ASP A 63 -4.33 -15.79 6.26
CA ASP A 63 -5.59 -16.29 5.69
C ASP A 63 -6.52 -16.88 6.76
N LYS A 64 -5.95 -17.72 7.61
CA LYS A 64 -6.63 -18.27 8.77
C LYS A 64 -7.01 -17.20 9.81
N TRP A 65 -6.11 -16.27 10.13
CA TRP A 65 -6.37 -15.27 11.16
C TRP A 65 -7.55 -14.35 10.83
N TYR A 66 -7.68 -13.84 9.59
CA TYR A 66 -8.88 -13.01 9.31
C TYR A 66 -10.16 -13.84 9.34
N ALA A 67 -10.13 -15.11 8.93
CA ALA A 67 -11.31 -15.97 8.99
C ALA A 67 -11.77 -16.19 10.44
N GLU A 68 -10.83 -16.47 11.35
CA GLU A 68 -11.09 -16.61 12.79
C GLU A 68 -11.58 -15.30 13.42
N ASN A 69 -11.13 -14.16 12.89
CA ASN A 69 -11.53 -12.83 13.32
C ASN A 69 -12.75 -12.26 12.57
N GLY A 70 -13.43 -13.09 11.77
CA GLY A 70 -14.68 -12.72 11.08
C GLY A 70 -14.51 -11.62 10.02
N MET A 71 -13.30 -11.40 9.51
CA MET A 71 -13.02 -10.41 8.48
C MET A 71 -12.95 -11.04 7.09
N LYS A 72 -13.56 -10.36 6.11
CA LYS A 72 -13.55 -10.78 4.71
C LYS A 72 -12.51 -9.97 3.93
N ARG A 73 -11.54 -10.66 3.32
CA ARG A 73 -10.54 -10.01 2.47
C ARG A 73 -11.05 -9.82 1.05
N ASN A 74 -10.48 -8.84 0.37
CA ASN A 74 -10.72 -8.60 -1.04
C ASN A 74 -9.48 -8.94 -1.87
N TYR A 75 -9.33 -10.22 -2.19
CA TYR A 75 -8.19 -10.74 -2.96
C TYR A 75 -8.00 -10.05 -4.32
N THR A 76 -9.06 -9.48 -4.92
CA THR A 76 -8.94 -8.76 -6.20
C THR A 76 -8.12 -7.48 -6.11
N LYS A 77 -7.93 -6.93 -4.89
CA LYS A 77 -7.10 -5.76 -4.63
C LYS A 77 -5.64 -6.10 -4.33
N TYR A 78 -5.33 -7.38 -4.15
CA TYR A 78 -3.98 -7.80 -3.75
C TYR A 78 -3.05 -7.65 -4.93
N GLN A 79 -1.86 -7.13 -4.67
CA GLN A 79 -0.83 -6.96 -5.69
C GLN A 79 0.52 -7.30 -5.09
N ALA A 80 1.32 -8.03 -5.86
CA ALA A 80 2.69 -8.38 -5.51
C ALA A 80 3.66 -7.62 -6.42
N ILE A 81 4.79 -7.19 -5.86
CA ILE A 81 5.93 -6.72 -6.63
C ILE A 81 7.19 -7.49 -6.24
N VAL A 82 7.85 -8.06 -7.24
CA VAL A 82 9.12 -8.76 -7.09
C VAL A 82 10.22 -7.81 -7.54
N MET A 83 11.10 -7.43 -6.62
CA MET A 83 12.15 -6.43 -6.84
C MET A 83 13.47 -7.09 -7.24
N GLU A 84 13.46 -7.90 -8.29
CA GLU A 84 14.64 -8.62 -8.76
C GLU A 84 15.02 -8.18 -10.19
N LYS A 85 16.33 -8.15 -10.48
CA LYS A 85 16.85 -7.72 -11.78
C LYS A 85 16.70 -8.75 -12.90
N SER A 86 16.61 -10.05 -12.60
CA SER A 86 16.83 -11.10 -13.61
C SER A 86 16.28 -12.48 -13.24
N ALA A 87 15.06 -12.57 -12.70
CA ALA A 87 14.43 -13.88 -12.53
C ALA A 87 13.86 -14.35 -13.89
N GLU A 88 14.31 -15.51 -14.39
CA GLU A 88 13.68 -16.17 -15.55
C GLU A 88 12.24 -16.60 -15.23
N THR A 89 11.96 -16.87 -13.94
CA THR A 89 10.63 -17.17 -13.42
C THR A 89 10.35 -16.30 -12.19
N LYS A 90 9.29 -15.50 -12.23
CA LYS A 90 8.86 -14.71 -11.07
C LYS A 90 8.15 -15.64 -10.08
N PRO A 91 8.39 -15.53 -8.76
CA PRO A 91 7.67 -16.31 -7.77
C PRO A 91 6.16 -16.04 -7.85
N GLU A 92 5.37 -17.08 -7.67
CA GLU A 92 3.91 -17.03 -7.69
C GLU A 92 3.35 -17.05 -6.26
N PHE A 93 2.57 -16.02 -5.94
CA PHE A 93 1.92 -15.90 -4.65
C PHE A 93 0.45 -16.27 -4.75
N SER A 94 -0.06 -17.02 -3.78
CA SER A 94 -1.47 -17.41 -3.73
C SER A 94 -2.07 -17.20 -2.34
N CYS A 95 -3.32 -16.73 -2.33
CA CYS A 95 -4.18 -16.70 -1.15
C CYS A 95 -5.36 -17.63 -1.40
N GLU A 96 -5.58 -18.58 -0.50
CA GLU A 96 -6.55 -19.68 -0.68
C GLU A 96 -6.41 -20.36 -2.07
N ASN A 97 -7.32 -20.06 -3.00
CA ASN A 97 -7.37 -20.58 -4.37
C ASN A 97 -7.15 -19.50 -5.44
N THR A 98 -6.73 -18.30 -5.04
CA THR A 98 -6.55 -17.15 -5.95
C THR A 98 -5.08 -16.80 -6.07
N VAL A 99 -4.56 -16.86 -7.30
CA VAL A 99 -3.21 -16.38 -7.63
C VAL A 99 -3.20 -14.84 -7.59
N ILE A 100 -2.27 -14.28 -6.84
CA ILE A 100 -2.09 -12.84 -6.74
C ILE A 100 -1.34 -12.36 -7.98
N LYS A 101 -1.82 -11.25 -8.55
CA LYS A 101 -1.20 -10.65 -9.71
C LYS A 101 0.15 -10.03 -9.35
N ASN A 102 1.22 -10.55 -9.95
CA ASN A 102 2.50 -9.87 -10.02
C ASN A 102 2.38 -8.63 -10.93
N SER A 103 2.81 -7.48 -10.42
CA SER A 103 2.81 -6.21 -11.11
C SER A 103 4.21 -5.59 -11.08
N ASP A 104 4.65 -5.01 -12.20
CA ASP A 104 5.93 -4.31 -12.28
C ASP A 104 5.89 -2.93 -11.59
N VAL A 105 4.68 -2.49 -11.23
CA VAL A 105 4.38 -1.22 -10.58
C VAL A 105 3.41 -1.44 -9.43
N LEU A 106 3.73 -0.87 -8.27
CA LEU A 106 2.91 -0.95 -7.07
C LEU A 106 2.72 0.45 -6.47
N GLU A 107 1.51 0.75 -6.01
CA GLU A 107 1.20 1.96 -5.24
C GLU A 107 1.16 1.61 -3.76
N LEU A 108 2.15 2.10 -3.01
CA LEU A 108 2.34 1.90 -1.58
C LEU A 108 2.10 3.22 -0.87
N LEU A 109 0.99 3.34 -0.11
CA LEU A 109 0.64 4.54 0.66
C LEU A 109 0.70 5.86 -0.17
N GLY A 110 0.28 5.79 -1.44
CA GLY A 110 0.30 6.93 -2.37
C GLY A 110 1.62 7.13 -3.13
N VAL A 111 2.65 6.33 -2.84
CA VAL A 111 3.93 6.33 -3.55
C VAL A 111 3.94 5.24 -4.61
N THR A 112 4.25 5.60 -5.86
CA THR A 112 4.32 4.64 -6.96
C THR A 112 5.75 4.16 -7.13
N VAL A 113 5.97 2.86 -6.93
CA VAL A 113 7.28 2.21 -6.99
C VAL A 113 7.27 1.16 -8.09
N ASN A 114 8.39 0.95 -8.75
CA ASN A 114 8.55 -0.11 -9.74
C ASN A 114 9.54 -1.19 -9.28
N GLU A 115 9.61 -2.30 -10.03
CA GLU A 115 10.47 -3.45 -9.73
C GLU A 115 11.97 -3.08 -9.60
N LYS A 116 12.38 -1.94 -10.18
CA LYS A 116 13.76 -1.42 -10.17
C LYS A 116 13.97 -0.34 -9.09
N LEU A 117 13.02 -0.15 -8.18
CA LEU A 117 13.03 0.89 -7.15
C LEU A 117 13.21 2.31 -7.69
N LYS A 118 12.71 2.56 -8.90
CA LYS A 118 12.70 3.87 -9.52
C LYS A 118 11.36 4.56 -9.28
N PHE A 119 11.45 5.81 -8.85
CA PHE A 119 10.30 6.67 -8.56
C PHE A 119 9.89 7.57 -9.73
N GLY A 120 10.48 7.38 -10.92
CA GLY A 120 10.24 8.27 -12.07
C GLY A 120 8.76 8.42 -12.45
N MET A 121 7.99 7.32 -12.36
CA MET A 121 6.53 7.38 -12.59
C MET A 121 5.81 8.19 -11.51
N HIS A 122 6.19 8.02 -10.24
CA HIS A 122 5.64 8.82 -9.14
C HIS A 122 5.97 10.31 -9.33
N VAL A 123 7.23 10.64 -9.62
CA VAL A 123 7.66 12.02 -9.87
C VAL A 123 6.85 12.63 -11.02
N ASN A 124 6.69 11.92 -12.14
CA ASN A 124 5.87 12.39 -13.26
C ASN A 124 4.39 12.58 -12.88
N LYS A 125 3.81 11.67 -12.10
CA LYS A 125 2.43 11.77 -11.57
C LYS A 125 2.27 13.03 -10.72
N VAL A 126 3.20 13.28 -9.80
CA VAL A 126 3.22 14.46 -8.92
C VAL A 126 3.43 15.75 -9.72
N CYS A 127 4.43 15.80 -10.60
CA CYS A 127 4.68 16.96 -11.48
C CYS A 127 3.46 17.30 -12.33
N ARG A 128 2.76 16.29 -12.86
CA ARG A 128 1.52 16.49 -13.64
C ARG A 128 0.40 17.06 -12.77
N LYS A 129 0.17 16.52 -11.57
CA LYS A 129 -0.84 17.02 -10.61
C LYS A 129 -0.57 18.48 -10.26
N VAL A 130 0.67 18.82 -9.92
CA VAL A 130 1.08 20.20 -9.62
C VAL A 130 0.91 21.11 -10.83
N SER A 131 1.33 20.68 -12.02
CA SER A 131 1.20 21.48 -13.25
C SER A 131 -0.26 21.80 -13.58
N GLN A 132 -1.17 20.84 -13.39
CA GLN A 132 -2.61 21.05 -13.58
C GLN A 132 -3.17 22.07 -12.58
N GLN A 133 -2.78 21.98 -11.31
CA GLN A 133 -3.19 22.96 -10.29
C GLN A 133 -2.66 24.37 -10.62
N VAL A 134 -1.38 24.49 -11.00
CA VAL A 134 -0.79 25.76 -11.42
C VAL A 134 -1.51 26.32 -12.65
N ALA A 135 -1.88 25.48 -13.62
CA ALA A 135 -2.62 25.92 -14.79
C ALA A 135 -4.01 26.49 -14.42
N VAL A 136 -4.71 25.88 -13.46
CA VAL A 136 -5.99 26.41 -12.93
C VAL A 136 -5.77 27.75 -12.23
N LEU A 137 -4.79 27.85 -11.33
CA LEU A 137 -4.47 29.11 -10.64
C LEU A 137 -4.07 30.22 -11.60
N LYS A 138 -3.39 29.89 -12.71
CA LYS A 138 -3.02 30.84 -13.76
C LYS A 138 -4.25 31.35 -14.52
N ARG A 139 -5.25 30.50 -14.80
CA ARG A 139 -6.53 30.91 -15.42
C ARG A 139 -7.35 31.81 -14.49
N MET A 140 -7.30 31.55 -13.19
CA MET A 140 -7.99 32.35 -12.16
C MET A 140 -7.22 33.59 -11.71
N ARG A 141 -6.07 33.90 -12.34
CA ARG A 141 -5.17 35.00 -11.93
C ARG A 141 -5.87 36.35 -11.80
N ASN A 142 -6.80 36.63 -12.72
CA ASN A 142 -7.50 37.92 -12.78
C ASN A 142 -8.77 37.94 -11.89
N MET A 143 -9.19 36.79 -11.35
CA MET A 143 -10.37 36.67 -10.48
C MET A 143 -9.98 36.55 -8.99
N LEU A 144 -8.77 36.08 -8.69
CA LEU A 144 -8.31 35.83 -7.32
C LEU A 144 -7.08 36.69 -6.96
N PRO A 145 -7.09 37.36 -5.80
CA PRO A 145 -5.91 38.01 -5.25
C PRO A 145 -4.71 37.07 -5.15
N PHE A 146 -3.50 37.63 -5.18
CA PHE A 146 -2.26 36.85 -5.10
C PHE A 146 -2.21 36.00 -3.82
N GLU A 147 -2.57 36.58 -2.67
CA GLU A 147 -2.58 35.89 -1.38
C GLU A 147 -3.47 34.65 -1.38
N THR A 148 -4.67 34.75 -1.95
CA THR A 148 -5.58 33.60 -2.07
C THR A 148 -4.99 32.51 -2.96
N ARG A 149 -4.34 32.89 -4.07
CA ARG A 149 -3.68 31.92 -4.97
C ARG A 149 -2.49 31.23 -4.29
N LEU A 150 -1.71 31.97 -3.51
CA LEU A 150 -0.57 31.44 -2.74
C LEU A 150 -1.04 30.51 -1.61
N SER A 151 -2.09 30.89 -0.87
CA SER A 151 -2.71 30.06 0.15
C SER A 151 -3.27 28.76 -0.44
N THR A 152 -3.94 28.82 -1.58
CA THR A 152 -4.46 27.62 -2.26
C THR A 152 -3.34 26.72 -2.76
N TYR A 153 -2.28 27.29 -3.34
CA TYR A 153 -1.11 26.52 -3.80
C TYR A 153 -0.39 25.79 -2.65
N THR A 154 -0.11 26.49 -1.55
CA THR A 154 0.57 25.91 -0.38
C THR A 154 -0.28 24.84 0.30
N SER A 155 -1.60 25.03 0.37
CA SER A 155 -2.52 24.03 0.91
C SER A 155 -2.58 22.77 0.03
N ALA A 156 -2.52 22.93 -1.29
CA ALA A 156 -2.59 21.81 -2.24
C ALA A 156 -1.32 20.94 -2.31
N GLN A 157 -0.18 21.44 -1.81
CA GLN A 157 1.09 20.71 -1.76
C GLN A 157 1.34 19.95 -0.46
N ARG A 158 0.57 20.21 0.59
CA ARG A 158 0.59 19.41 1.83
C ARG A 158 -0.21 18.12 1.62
N ASP A 159 0.30 17.22 0.77
CA ASP A 159 -0.17 15.82 0.77
C ASP A 159 0.49 15.12 1.98
N PRO A 160 -0.26 14.45 2.87
CA PRO A 160 0.31 13.70 3.97
C PRO A 160 0.87 12.38 3.46
N ALA A 161 2.11 12.38 2.98
CA ALA A 161 2.87 11.14 2.77
C ALA A 161 4.17 11.24 3.57
N PRO A 162 4.35 10.45 4.65
CA PRO A 162 5.65 10.37 5.32
C PRO A 162 6.65 9.61 4.45
N LEU A 163 7.90 10.03 4.59
CA LEU A 163 9.07 9.57 3.85
C LEU A 163 9.29 8.06 3.94
N GLY A 164 9.68 7.48 2.80
CA GLY A 164 10.16 6.12 2.68
C GLY A 164 11.54 5.93 3.32
N GLN A 165 11.60 5.00 4.26
CA GLN A 165 12.75 4.15 4.51
C GLN A 165 12.20 2.71 4.58
N ASP A 166 12.94 1.74 4.06
CA ASP A 166 12.63 0.30 3.98
C ASP A 166 11.74 -0.20 2.83
N LEU A 167 12.10 0.10 1.58
CA LEU A 167 11.48 -0.52 0.40
C LEU A 167 12.42 -1.44 -0.39
N ALA A 168 13.45 -2.04 0.22
CA ALA A 168 14.40 -2.90 -0.49
C ALA A 168 14.09 -4.41 -0.39
N LYS A 169 12.82 -4.81 -0.36
CA LYS A 169 12.39 -6.22 -0.21
C LYS A 169 11.16 -6.50 -1.07
N ALA A 170 10.99 -7.74 -1.53
CA ALA A 170 9.80 -8.14 -2.30
C ALA A 170 8.56 -7.94 -1.43
N GLY A 171 7.61 -7.12 -1.89
CA GLY A 171 6.51 -6.63 -1.08
C GLY A 171 5.16 -7.00 -1.69
N LEU A 172 4.30 -7.59 -0.89
CA LEU A 172 2.92 -7.88 -1.20
C LEU A 172 2.04 -6.85 -0.48
N ARG A 173 1.22 -6.09 -1.22
CA ARG A 173 0.21 -5.22 -0.64
C ARG A 173 -1.12 -5.96 -0.54
N CYS A 174 -1.60 -6.10 0.69
CA CYS A 174 -2.90 -6.61 1.05
C CYS A 174 -3.81 -5.43 1.40
N ALA A 175 -4.96 -5.31 0.73
CA ALA A 175 -5.95 -4.28 1.04
C ALA A 175 -7.27 -4.95 1.39
N SER A 176 -7.77 -4.71 2.60
CA SER A 176 -9.06 -5.25 3.01
C SER A 176 -10.22 -4.52 2.31
N GLY A 177 -11.26 -5.25 1.94
CA GLY A 177 -12.47 -4.66 1.36
C GLY A 177 -13.36 -4.10 2.46
N LYS A 178 -13.84 -2.86 2.28
CA LYS A 178 -14.99 -2.34 3.05
C LYS A 178 -16.24 -3.15 2.78
#